data_AF-A0A972Y570-F1
#
_entry.id   AF-A0A972Y570-F1
#
_cell.length_a   1.000
_cell.length_b   1.000
_cell.length_c   1.000
_cell.angle_alpha   90.00
_cell.angle_beta   90.00
_cell.angle_gamma   90.00
#
_symmetry.space_group_name_H-M   'P 1'
#
loop_
_entity.id
_entity.type
_entity.pdbx_description
1 polymer ?
#
loop_
_entity_poly.entity_id
_entity_poly.type
_entity_poly.pdbx_seq_one_letter_code
_entity_poly.pdbx_strand_id
1 'polypeptide(L)'
;MKTTLTVIAAAALLAGCQNVSNRTLSTTAGGAIIGAGVGMMAGGDDKRNAAIGAVVGALAGAGVGVYMDKQEEELRRQTEGTGIEVQRVGDQIALTMPSGITFDVNSAAIKGDFYGPLDDVSTTLIEYPQTAVDVVGHASADGPDDYNQALSERRANSVQSYLVNSGVQSVRLRAFGMGETQPIADNATEAGRIANRRVEILLTPIVEDGA
;
A
#
# COMPACT_ATOMS: atom_id res chain seq x y z
N MET A 1 54.82 51.32 21.57
CA MET A 1 54.66 49.84 21.49
C MET A 1 53.49 49.50 22.42
N LYS A 2 52.25 49.84 22.02
CA LYS A 2 51.20 48.99 21.41
C LYS A 2 50.74 47.82 22.31
N THR A 3 49.86 48.19 23.24
CA THR A 3 48.90 47.37 23.97
C THR A 3 47.80 46.86 23.04
N THR A 4 47.40 45.59 23.13
CA THR A 4 46.17 45.08 22.50
C THR A 4 45.35 44.28 23.50
N LEU A 5 44.15 44.82 23.69
CA LEU A 5 43.02 44.42 24.50
C LEU A 5 42.24 43.34 23.73
N THR A 6 42.06 42.14 24.28
CA THR A 6 41.23 41.11 23.63
C THR A 6 39.81 41.19 24.18
N VAL A 7 38.88 41.59 23.31
CA VAL A 7 37.45 41.76 23.56
C VAL A 7 36.74 40.40 23.55
N ILE A 8 35.90 40.18 24.56
CA ILE A 8 34.94 39.08 24.67
C ILE A 8 33.79 39.33 23.68
N ALA A 9 33.42 38.33 22.88
CA ALA A 9 32.13 38.30 22.18
C ALA A 9 31.52 36.90 22.29
N ALA A 10 30.53 36.77 23.18
CA ALA A 10 29.61 35.65 23.23
C ALA A 10 28.63 35.76 22.05
N ALA A 11 28.55 34.73 21.20
CA ALA A 11 27.51 34.59 20.19
C ALA A 11 26.60 33.44 20.59
N ALA A 12 25.31 33.77 20.72
CA ALA A 12 24.23 32.93 21.17
C ALA A 12 24.03 31.67 20.31
N LEU A 13 23.79 30.53 20.98
CA LEU A 13 23.23 29.33 20.39
C LEU A 13 21.75 29.60 20.03
N LEU A 14 21.51 30.00 18.78
CA LEU A 14 20.18 29.97 18.18
C LEU A 14 19.88 28.56 17.70
N ALA A 15 18.78 28.01 18.21
CA ALA A 15 18.14 26.80 17.72
C ALA A 15 17.84 26.93 16.21
N GLY A 16 18.32 25.96 15.44
CA GLY A 16 17.85 25.70 14.07
C GLY A 16 17.33 24.28 14.02
N CYS A 17 16.02 24.12 13.80
CA CYS A 17 15.36 22.84 13.56
C CYS A 17 16.07 22.10 12.42
N GLN A 18 16.54 20.88 12.67
CA GLN A 18 17.09 20.04 11.62
C GLN A 18 15.93 19.42 10.86
N ASN A 19 15.85 19.76 9.58
CA ASN A 19 14.89 19.27 8.60
C ASN A 19 14.76 17.75 8.64
N VAL A 20 13.52 17.28 8.82
CA VAL A 20 13.10 15.91 8.59
C VAL A 20 12.93 15.73 7.09
N SER A 21 14.01 15.44 6.38
CA SER A 21 13.96 15.10 4.95
C SER A 21 15.08 14.13 4.59
N ASN A 22 14.99 12.92 5.15
CA ASN A 22 15.46 11.66 4.55
C ASN A 22 15.26 10.53 5.56
N ARG A 23 14.03 10.01 5.67
CA ARG A 23 13.87 8.63 6.12
C ARG A 23 14.00 7.74 4.89
N THR A 24 15.24 7.46 4.52
CA THR A 24 15.60 6.25 3.79
C THR A 24 14.86 5.08 4.42
N LEU A 25 14.03 4.41 3.63
CA LEU A 25 13.30 3.20 4.00
C LEU A 25 14.26 2.24 4.73
N SER A 26 14.05 2.08 6.04
CA SER A 26 14.74 1.06 6.82
C SER A 26 14.05 -0.27 6.55
N THR A 27 14.65 -1.08 5.67
CA THR A 27 14.28 -2.48 5.40
C THR A 27 14.62 -3.43 6.56
N THR A 28 14.82 -2.96 7.79
CA THR A 28 15.43 -3.79 8.85
C THR A 28 14.83 -3.63 10.25
N ALA A 29 13.51 -3.52 10.36
CA ALA A 29 12.83 -3.69 11.66
C ALA A 29 11.53 -4.52 11.51
N GLY A 30 11.68 -5.84 11.44
CA GLY A 30 10.70 -6.77 12.00
C GLY A 30 9.38 -7.04 11.27
N GLY A 31 9.34 -7.02 9.92
CA GLY A 31 8.11 -7.39 9.19
C GLY A 31 8.22 -7.43 7.66
N ALA A 32 9.39 -7.75 7.10
CA ALA A 32 9.59 -7.77 5.66
C ALA A 32 9.10 -9.08 5.04
N ILE A 33 7.81 -9.16 4.69
CA ILE A 33 7.30 -10.13 3.70
C ILE A 33 6.73 -9.43 2.46
N ILE A 34 6.31 -8.18 2.58
CA ILE A 34 5.82 -7.37 1.45
C ILE A 34 7.05 -6.71 0.80
N GLY A 35 7.77 -7.56 0.05
CA GLY A 35 9.16 -7.35 -0.39
C GLY A 35 9.39 -6.13 -1.28
N ALA A 36 10.68 -5.87 -1.52
CA ALA A 36 11.31 -4.70 -2.14
C ALA A 36 10.75 -4.16 -3.48
N GLY A 37 9.66 -4.72 -4.03
CA GLY A 37 8.96 -4.26 -5.23
C GLY A 37 7.62 -3.56 -4.98
N VAL A 38 7.02 -3.71 -3.80
CA VAL A 38 5.66 -3.20 -3.52
C VAL A 38 5.66 -1.69 -3.26
N GLY A 39 6.62 -1.20 -2.46
CA GLY A 39 6.75 0.23 -2.13
C GLY A 39 7.21 1.12 -3.29
N MET A 40 7.83 0.55 -4.33
CA MET A 40 8.27 1.30 -5.52
C MET A 40 7.19 1.45 -6.60
N MET A 41 6.08 0.71 -6.48
CA MET A 41 4.94 0.76 -7.40
C MET A 41 3.71 1.43 -6.76
N ALA A 42 3.57 1.28 -5.44
CA ALA A 42 2.51 1.89 -4.65
C ALA A 42 2.71 3.40 -4.50
N GLY A 43 1.70 4.19 -4.87
CA GLY A 43 1.73 5.66 -4.76
C GLY A 43 2.09 6.42 -6.04
N GLY A 44 2.02 5.77 -7.20
CA GLY A 44 2.49 6.31 -8.50
C GLY A 44 1.99 7.71 -8.90
N ASP A 45 2.84 8.37 -9.68
CA ASP A 45 2.77 9.67 -10.39
C ASP A 45 2.10 10.85 -9.68
N ASP A 46 2.87 11.93 -9.47
CA ASP A 46 2.42 13.19 -8.86
C ASP A 46 1.11 13.73 -9.44
N LYS A 47 0.87 13.54 -10.74
CA LYS A 47 -0.36 13.97 -11.41
C LYS A 47 -1.60 13.22 -10.92
N ARG A 48 -1.48 11.91 -10.71
CA ARG A 48 -2.59 11.10 -10.18
C ARG A 48 -2.82 11.45 -8.72
N ASN A 49 -1.77 11.55 -7.92
CA ASN A 49 -1.90 11.90 -6.51
C ASN A 49 -2.48 13.32 -6.33
N ALA A 50 -2.08 14.28 -7.18
CA ALA A 50 -2.68 15.60 -7.23
C ALA A 50 -4.16 15.56 -7.64
N ALA A 51 -4.52 14.73 -8.63
CA ALA A 51 -5.92 14.55 -9.02
C ALA A 51 -6.76 13.93 -7.90
N ILE A 52 -6.23 12.93 -7.19
CA ILE A 52 -6.88 12.37 -6.00
C ILE A 52 -7.01 13.46 -4.93
N GLY A 53 -5.93 14.15 -4.58
CA GLY A 53 -5.91 15.23 -3.58
C GLY A 53 -6.87 16.37 -3.89
N ALA A 54 -7.09 16.69 -5.17
CA ALA A 54 -8.10 17.69 -5.58
C ALA A 54 -9.55 17.24 -5.32
N VAL A 55 -9.81 15.93 -5.30
CA VAL A 55 -11.15 15.37 -5.11
C VAL A 55 -11.42 15.06 -3.64
N VAL A 56 -10.45 14.44 -2.95
CA VAL A 56 -10.63 13.90 -1.58
C VAL A 56 -9.87 14.69 -0.52
N GLY A 57 -9.01 15.62 -0.92
CA GLY A 57 -8.08 16.31 -0.04
C GLY A 57 -6.81 15.49 0.21
N ALA A 58 -5.72 16.19 0.52
CA ALA A 58 -4.47 15.59 0.94
C ALA A 58 -4.31 15.66 2.48
N LEU A 59 -3.54 14.74 3.04
CA LEU A 59 -3.14 14.73 4.43
C LEU A 59 -1.92 15.63 4.62
N ALA A 60 -1.89 16.41 5.71
CA ALA A 60 -0.78 17.29 6.02
C ALA A 60 0.02 16.77 7.24
N GLY A 61 1.34 16.63 7.07
CA GLY A 61 2.32 16.47 8.15
C GLY A 61 1.99 15.39 9.20
N ALA A 62 1.96 15.78 10.48
CA ALA A 62 1.80 14.88 11.62
C ALA A 62 0.47 14.10 11.67
N GLY A 63 -0.53 14.47 10.84
CA GLY A 63 -1.82 13.78 10.76
C GLY A 63 -1.79 12.47 9.98
N VAL A 64 -0.80 12.28 9.10
CA VAL A 64 -0.70 11.09 8.23
C VAL A 64 -0.63 9.81 9.05
N GLY A 65 0.24 9.78 10.07
CA GLY A 65 0.40 8.61 10.94
C GLY A 65 -0.92 8.24 11.62
N VAL A 66 -1.55 9.19 12.30
CA VAL A 66 -2.83 8.97 13.01
C VAL A 66 -3.94 8.52 12.07
N TYR A 67 -3.99 9.07 10.85
CA TYR A 67 -4.96 8.67 9.85
C TYR A 67 -4.76 7.21 9.42
N MET A 68 -3.52 6.86 9.06
CA MET A 68 -3.17 5.51 8.62
C MET A 68 -3.32 4.50 9.76
N ASP A 69 -3.02 4.86 11.00
CA ASP A 69 -3.20 3.99 12.16
C ASP A 69 -4.68 3.64 12.37
N LYS A 70 -5.58 4.62 12.27
CA LYS A 70 -7.03 4.39 12.37
C LYS A 70 -7.57 3.57 11.21
N GLN A 71 -7.12 3.88 9.99
CA GLN A 71 -7.51 3.12 8.80
C GLN A 71 -7.06 1.66 8.92
N GLU A 72 -5.83 1.42 9.38
CA GLU A 72 -5.30 0.08 9.60
C GLU A 72 -6.08 -0.67 10.67
N GLU A 73 -6.35 -0.03 11.81
CA GLU A 73 -7.12 -0.62 12.91
C GLU A 73 -8.52 -1.05 12.43
N GLU A 74 -9.20 -0.19 11.68
CA GLU A 74 -10.54 -0.48 11.18
C GLU A 74 -10.51 -1.61 10.13
N LEU A 75 -9.55 -1.60 9.21
CA LEU A 75 -9.35 -2.70 8.27
C LEU A 75 -9.11 -4.02 9.00
N ARG A 76 -8.22 -4.04 10.00
CA ARG A 76 -7.96 -5.24 10.81
C ARG A 76 -9.22 -5.75 11.50
N ARG A 77 -10.01 -4.84 12.05
CA ARG A 77 -11.25 -5.16 12.78
C ARG A 77 -12.31 -5.73 11.84
N GLN A 78 -12.52 -5.11 10.68
CA GLN A 78 -13.56 -5.57 9.76
C GLN A 78 -13.15 -6.86 9.03
N THR A 79 -11.87 -7.03 8.69
CA THR A 79 -11.41 -8.23 7.98
C THR A 79 -11.01 -9.38 8.90
N GLU A 80 -11.27 -9.30 10.21
CA GLU A 80 -10.95 -10.37 11.15
C GLU A 80 -11.67 -11.69 10.78
N GLY A 81 -10.92 -12.78 10.73
CA GLY A 81 -11.48 -14.10 10.40
C GLY A 81 -11.84 -14.31 8.92
N THR A 82 -11.66 -13.31 8.05
CA THR A 82 -11.95 -13.42 6.60
C THR A 82 -10.83 -14.10 5.81
N GLY A 83 -9.63 -14.19 6.40
CA GLY A 83 -8.41 -14.65 5.73
C GLY A 83 -7.66 -13.56 4.97
N ILE A 84 -8.11 -12.29 5.05
CA ILE A 84 -7.34 -11.13 4.60
C ILE A 84 -6.32 -10.76 5.67
N GLU A 85 -5.05 -10.70 5.28
CA GLU A 85 -3.97 -10.26 6.15
C GLU A 85 -3.73 -8.76 5.96
N VAL A 86 -3.80 -7.98 7.04
CA VAL A 86 -3.49 -6.54 7.01
C VAL A 86 -2.10 -6.32 7.60
N GLN A 87 -1.24 -5.57 6.91
CA GLN A 87 0.12 -5.29 7.35
C GLN A 87 0.50 -3.83 7.10
N ARG A 88 1.20 -3.22 8.07
CA ARG A 88 1.78 -1.88 7.94
C ARG A 88 3.18 -1.97 7.35
N VAL A 89 3.43 -1.25 6.26
CA VAL A 89 4.72 -1.22 5.56
C VAL A 89 5.16 0.23 5.40
N GLY A 90 5.93 0.73 6.36
CA GLY A 90 6.26 2.16 6.43
C GLY A 90 5.00 3.00 6.63
N ASP A 91 4.73 3.93 5.71
CA ASP A 91 3.52 4.78 5.73
C ASP A 91 2.35 4.18 4.96
N GLN A 92 2.50 2.97 4.40
CA GLN A 92 1.48 2.30 3.60
C GLN A 92 0.83 1.15 4.36
N ILE A 93 -0.42 0.82 4.00
CA ILE A 93 -1.10 -0.39 4.47
C ILE A 93 -1.22 -1.34 3.28
N ALA A 94 -0.91 -2.60 3.50
CA ALA A 94 -1.10 -3.65 2.50
C ALA A 94 -2.05 -4.71 3.04
N LEU A 95 -3.07 -5.01 2.25
CA LEU A 95 -4.03 -6.08 2.50
C LEU A 95 -3.70 -7.22 1.55
N THR A 96 -3.41 -8.40 2.08
CA THR A 96 -3.09 -9.59 1.28
C THR A 96 -4.26 -10.55 1.31
N MET A 97 -4.77 -10.88 0.13
CA MET A 97 -5.90 -11.80 -0.06
C MET A 97 -5.41 -13.05 -0.80
N PRO A 98 -5.36 -14.22 -0.14
CA PRO A 98 -4.97 -15.47 -0.79
C PRO A 98 -5.94 -15.84 -1.92
N SER A 99 -5.43 -16.14 -3.12
CA SER A 99 -6.28 -16.43 -4.28
C SER A 99 -7.18 -17.65 -4.07
N GLY A 100 -6.78 -18.61 -3.23
CA GLY A 100 -7.56 -19.83 -2.97
C GLY A 100 -8.90 -19.58 -2.26
N ILE A 101 -9.01 -18.48 -1.52
CA ILE A 101 -10.26 -18.07 -0.85
C ILE A 101 -10.99 -16.96 -1.61
N THR A 102 -10.29 -16.23 -2.50
CA THR A 102 -10.88 -15.12 -3.27
C THR A 102 -11.42 -15.55 -4.64
N PHE A 103 -10.77 -16.52 -5.30
CA PHE A 103 -11.09 -16.93 -6.67
C PHE A 103 -11.18 -18.45 -6.81
N ASP A 104 -11.91 -18.91 -7.82
CA ASP A 104 -11.79 -20.30 -8.26
C ASP A 104 -10.50 -20.55 -9.06
N VAL A 105 -10.12 -21.82 -9.16
CA VAL A 105 -8.93 -22.26 -9.91
C VAL A 105 -9.03 -21.77 -11.35
N ASN A 106 -7.95 -21.16 -11.86
CA ASN A 106 -7.87 -20.59 -13.21
C ASN A 106 -8.95 -19.54 -13.56
N SER A 107 -9.63 -19.00 -12.55
CA SER A 107 -10.67 -18.01 -12.70
C SER A 107 -10.23 -16.64 -12.16
N ALA A 108 -10.81 -15.59 -12.75
CA ALA A 108 -10.78 -14.23 -12.23
C ALA A 108 -12.14 -13.79 -11.65
N ALA A 109 -13.12 -14.70 -11.59
CA ALA A 109 -14.39 -14.44 -10.93
C ALA A 109 -14.21 -14.55 -9.41
N ILE A 110 -14.65 -13.51 -8.69
CA ILE A 110 -14.63 -13.46 -7.24
C ILE A 110 -15.66 -14.48 -6.72
N LYS A 111 -15.26 -15.28 -5.73
CA LYS A 111 -16.14 -16.25 -5.09
C LYS A 111 -17.26 -15.53 -4.34
N GLY A 112 -18.47 -16.09 -4.37
CA GLY A 112 -19.64 -15.52 -3.70
C GLY A 112 -19.39 -15.19 -2.23
N ASP A 113 -18.76 -16.11 -1.51
CA ASP A 113 -18.47 -15.96 -0.07
C ASP A 113 -17.41 -14.88 0.23
N PHE A 114 -16.69 -14.40 -0.78
CA PHE A 114 -15.66 -13.37 -0.62
C PHE A 114 -16.17 -11.95 -0.90
N TYR A 115 -17.43 -11.79 -1.33
CA TYR A 115 -18.02 -10.46 -1.50
C TYR A 115 -18.18 -9.72 -0.17
N GLY A 116 -18.60 -10.41 0.91
CA GLY A 116 -18.71 -9.80 2.24
C GLY A 116 -17.39 -9.18 2.73
N PRO A 117 -16.27 -9.93 2.76
CA PRO A 117 -14.96 -9.37 3.08
C PRO A 117 -14.54 -8.18 2.19
N LEU A 118 -14.92 -8.17 0.90
CA LEU A 118 -14.65 -7.02 0.03
C LEU A 118 -15.57 -5.83 0.29
N ASP A 119 -16.79 -6.04 0.78
CA ASP A 119 -17.70 -4.97 1.22
C ASP A 119 -17.16 -4.27 2.45
N ASP A 120 -16.58 -5.02 3.39
CA ASP A 120 -15.88 -4.50 4.56
C ASP A 120 -14.69 -3.62 4.15
N VAL A 121 -13.83 -4.14 3.26
CA VAL A 121 -12.73 -3.35 2.69
C VAL A 121 -13.27 -2.10 1.99
N SER A 122 -14.32 -2.22 1.17
CA SER A 122 -14.92 -1.08 0.45
C SER A 122 -15.44 -0.01 1.40
N THR A 123 -16.11 -0.42 2.48
CA THR A 123 -16.65 0.48 3.51
C THR A 123 -15.52 1.31 4.12
N THR A 124 -14.44 0.65 4.50
CA THR A 124 -13.28 1.35 5.08
C THR A 124 -12.60 2.26 4.06
N LEU A 125 -12.48 1.85 2.79
CA LEU A 125 -11.92 2.71 1.75
C LEU A 125 -12.78 3.94 1.48
N ILE A 126 -14.11 3.85 1.63
CA ILE A 126 -15.02 4.99 1.49
C ILE A 126 -14.89 5.95 2.67
N GLU A 127 -14.81 5.44 3.90
CA GLU A 127 -14.65 6.25 5.11
C GLU A 127 -13.29 6.96 5.17
N TYR A 128 -12.26 6.31 4.63
CA TYR A 128 -10.89 6.82 4.59
C TYR A 128 -10.47 7.13 3.14
N PRO A 129 -10.90 8.27 2.56
CA PRO A 129 -10.73 8.55 1.15
C PRO A 129 -9.34 9.06 0.75
N GLN A 130 -8.48 9.44 1.70
CA GLN A 130 -7.22 10.15 1.47
C GLN A 130 -6.04 9.21 1.18
N THR A 131 -6.33 8.09 0.51
CA THR A 131 -5.32 7.13 0.04
C THR A 131 -5.47 6.85 -1.45
N ALA A 132 -4.34 6.74 -2.13
CA ALA A 132 -4.25 6.02 -3.38
C ALA A 132 -4.38 4.51 -3.10
N VAL A 133 -5.11 3.81 -3.99
CA VAL A 133 -5.39 2.38 -3.87
C VAL A 133 -4.86 1.66 -5.11
N ASP A 134 -3.82 0.84 -4.92
CA ASP A 134 -3.26 0.00 -5.97
C ASP A 134 -3.65 -1.46 -5.70
N VAL A 135 -4.28 -2.12 -6.68
CA VAL A 135 -4.71 -3.51 -6.63
C VAL A 135 -3.74 -4.34 -7.48
N VAL A 136 -3.03 -5.27 -6.85
CA VAL A 136 -1.93 -5.99 -7.48
C VAL A 136 -2.19 -7.48 -7.48
N GLY A 137 -2.26 -8.09 -8.66
CA GLY A 137 -2.42 -9.54 -8.79
C GLY A 137 -1.07 -10.25 -8.88
N HIS A 138 -0.95 -11.38 -8.20
CA HIS A 138 0.22 -12.27 -8.26
C HIS A 138 -0.19 -13.72 -8.58
N ALA A 139 0.68 -14.43 -9.29
CA ALA A 139 0.54 -15.84 -9.64
C ALA A 139 1.70 -16.67 -9.02
N SER A 140 1.52 -17.99 -8.93
CA SER A 140 2.63 -18.91 -8.67
C SER A 140 3.47 -19.10 -9.93
N ALA A 141 4.66 -19.68 -9.77
CA ALA A 141 5.52 -20.08 -10.88
C ALA A 141 5.03 -21.32 -11.67
N ASP A 142 3.75 -21.68 -11.52
CA ASP A 142 3.18 -22.81 -12.24
C ASP A 142 2.59 -22.33 -13.57
N GLY A 143 2.99 -22.96 -14.68
CA GLY A 143 2.45 -22.65 -16.00
C GLY A 143 3.18 -21.52 -16.73
N PRO A 144 2.68 -21.10 -17.90
CA PRO A 144 3.34 -20.09 -18.73
C PRO A 144 3.30 -18.67 -18.14
N ASP A 145 4.41 -17.95 -18.24
CA ASP A 145 4.57 -16.57 -17.73
C ASP A 145 3.49 -15.62 -18.28
N ASP A 146 3.18 -15.71 -19.58
CA ASP A 146 2.18 -14.86 -20.25
C ASP A 146 0.76 -15.13 -19.74
N TYR A 147 0.44 -16.40 -19.51
CA TYR A 147 -0.80 -16.82 -18.88
C TYR A 147 -0.91 -16.30 -17.45
N ASN A 148 0.15 -16.47 -16.65
CA ASN A 148 0.22 -16.02 -15.26
C ASN A 148 0.09 -14.50 -15.15
N GLN A 149 0.78 -13.77 -16.04
CA GLN A 149 0.65 -12.33 -16.17
C GLN A 149 -0.80 -11.92 -16.44
N ALA A 150 -1.40 -12.46 -17.51
CA ALA A 150 -2.77 -12.12 -17.89
C ALA A 150 -3.81 -12.51 -16.83
N LEU A 151 -3.64 -13.67 -16.16
CA LEU A 151 -4.55 -14.11 -15.10
C LEU A 151 -4.46 -13.20 -13.88
N SER A 152 -3.25 -12.86 -13.45
CA SER A 152 -3.02 -11.97 -12.31
C SER A 152 -3.61 -10.58 -12.54
N GLU A 153 -3.47 -10.04 -13.75
CA GLU A 153 -4.06 -8.76 -14.16
C GLU A 153 -5.59 -8.81 -14.20
N ARG A 154 -6.19 -9.87 -14.75
CA ARG A 154 -7.65 -10.04 -14.72
C ARG A 154 -8.20 -10.10 -13.29
N ARG A 155 -7.50 -10.78 -12.37
CA ARG A 155 -7.91 -10.85 -10.95
C ARG A 155 -7.84 -9.50 -10.26
N ALA A 156 -6.78 -8.74 -10.49
CA ALA A 156 -6.66 -7.38 -9.99
C ALA A 156 -7.79 -6.48 -10.52
N ASN A 157 -8.08 -6.56 -11.82
CA ASN A 157 -9.17 -5.82 -12.44
C ASN A 157 -10.55 -6.22 -11.89
N SER A 158 -10.81 -7.49 -11.61
CA SER A 158 -12.07 -7.93 -10.98
C SER A 158 -12.25 -7.31 -9.60
N VAL A 159 -11.22 -7.32 -8.76
CA VAL A 159 -11.25 -6.70 -7.43
C VAL A 159 -11.45 -5.19 -7.54
N GLN A 160 -10.69 -4.51 -8.41
CA GLN A 160 -10.85 -3.08 -8.64
C GLN A 160 -12.28 -2.74 -9.11
N SER A 161 -12.82 -3.49 -10.06
CA SER A 161 -14.17 -3.29 -10.58
C SER A 161 -15.21 -3.47 -9.48
N TYR A 162 -15.00 -4.44 -8.59
CA TYR A 162 -15.85 -4.62 -7.42
C TYR A 162 -15.82 -3.38 -6.51
N LEU A 163 -14.63 -2.93 -6.10
CA LEU A 163 -14.46 -1.76 -5.24
C LEU A 163 -15.12 -0.50 -5.84
N VAL A 164 -14.98 -0.27 -7.15
CA VAL A 164 -15.66 0.83 -7.85
C VAL A 164 -17.17 0.70 -7.77
N ASN A 165 -17.71 -0.49 -8.04
CA ASN A 165 -19.15 -0.74 -7.98
C ASN A 165 -19.72 -0.62 -6.56
N SER A 166 -18.90 -0.90 -5.54
CA SER A 166 -19.24 -0.70 -4.13
C SER A 166 -19.13 0.77 -3.68
N GLY A 167 -18.68 1.68 -4.54
CA GLY A 167 -18.68 3.13 -4.29
C GLY A 167 -17.31 3.74 -4.01
N VAL A 168 -16.22 2.98 -4.07
CA VAL A 168 -14.87 3.54 -3.96
C VAL A 168 -14.57 4.37 -5.22
N GLN A 169 -14.10 5.60 -5.03
CA GLN A 169 -13.86 6.53 -6.14
C GLN A 169 -12.81 5.98 -7.11
N SER A 170 -13.18 5.83 -8.39
CA SER A 170 -12.32 5.24 -9.42
C SER A 170 -10.99 5.97 -9.61
N VAL A 171 -10.95 7.29 -9.42
CA VAL A 171 -9.71 8.10 -9.50
C VAL A 171 -8.63 7.63 -8.52
N ARG A 172 -9.03 7.02 -7.39
CA ARG A 172 -8.11 6.47 -6.40
C ARG A 172 -7.57 5.11 -6.77
N LEU A 173 -8.25 4.39 -7.66
CA LEU A 173 -8.02 2.96 -7.90
C LEU A 173 -7.18 2.73 -9.16
N ARG A 174 -6.19 1.86 -9.06
CA ARG A 174 -5.44 1.34 -10.21
C ARG A 174 -5.23 -0.16 -10.01
N ALA A 175 -5.28 -0.93 -11.09
CA ALA A 175 -5.09 -2.37 -11.08
C ALA A 175 -3.97 -2.78 -12.04
N PHE A 176 -3.14 -3.75 -11.63
CA PHE A 176 -2.13 -4.35 -12.50
C PHE A 176 -1.78 -5.77 -12.04
N GLY A 177 -1.33 -6.60 -12.99
CA GLY A 177 -0.80 -7.93 -12.71
C GLY A 177 0.72 -7.92 -12.65
N MET A 178 1.30 -8.72 -11.77
CA MET A 178 2.75 -8.93 -11.67
C MET A 178 3.17 -10.35 -12.07
N GLY A 179 2.23 -11.21 -12.44
CA GLY A 179 2.49 -12.62 -12.69
C GLY A 179 3.25 -13.24 -11.50
N GLU A 180 4.32 -13.96 -11.80
CA GLU A 180 5.19 -14.62 -10.81
C GLU A 180 6.41 -13.78 -10.37
N THR A 181 6.54 -12.54 -10.85
CA THR A 181 7.78 -11.75 -10.71
C THR A 181 8.06 -11.21 -9.30
N GLN A 182 7.08 -11.28 -8.39
CA GLN A 182 7.20 -10.83 -7.00
C GLN A 182 6.74 -11.93 -6.01
N PRO A 183 7.52 -13.02 -5.88
CA PRO A 183 7.22 -14.08 -4.91
C PRO A 183 7.52 -13.59 -3.49
N ILE A 184 6.65 -13.97 -2.55
CA ILE A 184 6.80 -13.73 -1.11
C ILE A 184 7.24 -14.99 -0.35
N ALA A 185 7.18 -16.15 -1.03
CA ALA A 185 7.59 -17.44 -0.51
C ALA A 185 8.25 -18.30 -1.60
N ASP A 186 8.88 -19.39 -1.20
CA ASP A 186 9.63 -20.27 -2.10
C ASP A 186 8.69 -21.04 -3.07
N ASN A 187 8.83 -20.75 -4.37
CA ASN A 187 8.10 -21.41 -5.45
C ASN A 187 8.40 -22.91 -5.60
N ALA A 188 9.50 -23.41 -5.01
CA ALA A 188 9.80 -24.84 -5.01
C ALA A 188 8.82 -25.64 -4.12
N THR A 189 8.21 -25.00 -3.13
CA THR A 189 7.30 -25.65 -2.17
C THR A 189 5.84 -25.40 -2.52
N GLU A 190 4.95 -26.38 -2.27
CA GLU A 190 3.51 -26.17 -2.48
C GLU A 190 2.96 -25.04 -1.60
N ALA A 191 3.39 -25.00 -0.33
CA ALA A 191 3.01 -23.93 0.59
C ALA A 191 3.42 -22.54 0.08
N GLY A 192 4.64 -22.41 -0.46
CA GLY A 192 5.11 -21.15 -1.02
C GLY A 192 4.37 -20.76 -2.31
N ARG A 193 4.04 -21.71 -3.19
CA ARG A 193 3.19 -21.43 -4.36
C ARG A 193 1.77 -21.03 -3.99
N ILE A 194 1.19 -21.62 -2.93
CA ILE A 194 -0.09 -21.17 -2.38
C ILE A 194 0.02 -19.72 -1.90
N ALA A 195 1.05 -19.39 -1.11
CA ALA A 195 1.26 -18.04 -0.61
C ALA A 195 1.49 -17.02 -1.73
N ASN A 196 2.21 -17.38 -2.80
CA ASN A 196 2.48 -16.48 -3.92
C ASN A 196 1.23 -16.16 -4.76
N ARG A 197 0.24 -17.06 -4.78
CA ARG A 197 -1.06 -16.83 -5.45
C ARG A 197 -1.94 -15.94 -4.58
N ARG A 198 -1.87 -14.63 -4.79
CA ARG A 198 -2.59 -13.64 -3.98
C ARG A 198 -2.96 -12.40 -4.79
N VAL A 199 -3.88 -11.61 -4.25
CA VAL A 199 -4.11 -10.23 -4.67
C VAL A 199 -3.81 -9.34 -3.47
N GLU A 200 -3.04 -8.28 -3.71
CA GLU A 200 -2.72 -7.26 -2.72
C GLU A 200 -3.53 -5.99 -3.00
N ILE A 201 -4.01 -5.33 -1.95
CA ILE A 201 -4.52 -3.96 -2.02
C ILE A 201 -3.56 -3.10 -1.21
N LEU A 202 -2.96 -2.12 -1.87
CA LEU A 202 -1.93 -1.25 -1.31
C LEU A 202 -2.49 0.15 -1.15
N LEU A 203 -2.44 0.66 0.06
CA LEU A 203 -2.96 1.97 0.44
C LEU A 203 -1.80 2.90 0.71
N THR A 204 -1.64 3.91 -0.14
CA THR A 204 -0.62 4.94 0.02
C THR A 204 -1.29 6.25 0.42
N PRO A 205 -0.87 6.91 1.52
CA PRO A 205 -1.45 8.19 1.92
C PRO A 205 -1.20 9.24 0.85
N ILE A 206 -2.22 10.03 0.52
CA ILE A 206 -2.07 11.22 -0.30
C ILE A 206 -1.60 12.33 0.63
N VAL A 207 -0.34 12.72 0.51
CA VAL A 207 0.25 13.80 1.30
C VAL A 207 0.31 15.07 0.48
N GLU A 208 0.07 16.20 1.13
CA GLU A 208 0.30 17.50 0.52
C GLU A 208 1.81 17.75 0.60
N ASP A 209 2.51 17.69 -0.54
CA ASP A 209 3.89 18.17 -0.60
C ASP A 209 3.83 19.67 -0.31
N GLY A 210 4.36 20.05 0.85
CA GLY A 210 4.42 21.45 1.28
C GLY A 210 5.09 22.27 0.18
N ALA A 211 4.31 23.20 -0.39
CA ALA A 211 4.77 24.21 -1.33
C ALA A 211 5.90 25.07 -0.75
#